data_AF-A0A1M5ITA7-F1
#
_entry.id   AF-A0A1M5ITA7-F1
#
_cell.length_a   1.000
_cell.length_b   1.000
_cell.length_c   1.000
_cell.angle_alpha   90.00
_cell.angle_beta   90.00
_cell.angle_gamma   90.00
#
_symmetry.space_group_name_H-M   'P 1'
#
loop_
_entity.id
_entity.type
_entity.pdbx_description
1 polymer ?
#
loop_
_entity_poly.entity_id
_entity_poly.type
_entity_poly.pdbx_seq_one_letter_code
_entity_poly.pdbx_strand_id
1 'polypeptide(L)'
;RIQGHLFVTVLAYHLLCVIQRTLRESGIRHHWATLRTHLSGQVRVTTSMVNDKGQVIHIRHTSEPEPVHVKIYNALGLPVRPLRRLTTIE
;
A
#
# COMPACT_ATOMS: atom_id res chain seq x y z
N ARG A 1 -12.26 27.42 0.18
CA ARG A 1 -10.99 26.73 0.56
C ARG A 1 -11.14 25.84 1.80
N ILE A 2 -11.76 26.33 2.90
CA ILE A 2 -11.99 25.55 4.15
C ILE A 2 -12.93 24.35 3.97
N GLN A 3 -14.00 24.52 3.19
CA GLN A 3 -15.01 23.47 2.94
C GLN A 3 -14.41 22.19 2.35
N GLY A 4 -13.44 22.31 1.44
CA GLY A 4 -12.77 21.14 0.85
C GLY A 4 -11.90 20.38 1.85
N HIS A 5 -11.19 21.08 2.73
CA HIS A 5 -10.38 20.43 3.78
C HIS A 5 -11.26 19.73 4.81
N LEU A 6 -12.38 20.34 5.20
CA LEU A 6 -13.35 19.71 6.09
C LEU A 6 -13.90 18.42 5.46
N PHE A 7 -14.28 18.48 4.17
CA PHE A 7 -14.79 17.33 3.43
C PHE A 7 -13.78 16.17 3.37
N VAL A 8 -12.54 16.44 2.96
CA VAL A 8 -11.48 15.41 2.87
C VAL A 8 -11.16 14.82 4.24
N THR A 9 -11.17 15.63 5.30
CA THR A 9 -10.88 15.17 6.67
C THR A 9 -11.98 14.24 7.19
N VAL A 10 -13.25 14.59 6.99
CA VAL A 10 -14.39 13.75 7.36
C VAL A 10 -14.37 12.43 6.59
N LEU A 11 -14.10 12.48 5.28
CA LEU A 11 -13.98 11.28 4.46
C LEU A 11 -12.85 10.36 4.95
N ALA A 12 -11.68 10.93 5.25
CA ALA A 12 -10.54 10.18 5.78
C ALA A 12 -10.85 9.53 7.13
N TYR A 13 -11.59 10.22 8.01
CA TYR A 13 -12.04 9.67 9.29
C TYR A 13 -12.98 8.48 9.11
N HIS A 14 -13.98 8.59 8.23
CA HIS A 14 -14.89 7.48 7.93
C HIS A 14 -14.15 6.28 7.35
N LEU A 15 -13.24 6.51 6.39
CA LEU A 15 -12.42 5.45 5.82
C LEU A 15 -11.59 4.74 6.90
N LEU A 16 -10.95 5.50 7.79
CA LEU A 16 -10.20 4.95 8.92
C LEU A 16 -11.08 4.09 9.84
N CYS A 17 -12.29 4.57 10.16
CA CYS A 17 -13.24 3.82 10.99
C CYS A 17 -13.64 2.49 10.32
N VAL A 18 -13.89 2.49 9.01
CA VAL A 18 -14.22 1.26 8.26
C VAL A 18 -13.06 0.27 8.32
N ILE A 19 -11.84 0.72 7.99
CA ILE A 19 -10.63 -0.13 8.02
C ILE A 19 -10.44 -0.73 9.41
N GLN A 20 -10.57 0.06 10.48
CA GLN A 20 -10.40 -0.45 11.84
C GLN A 20 -11.49 -1.45 12.25
N ARG A 21 -12.74 -1.25 11.80
CA ARG A 21 -13.84 -2.20 12.08
C ARG A 21 -13.58 -3.54 11.41
N THR A 22 -13.27 -3.54 10.11
CA THR A 22 -12.97 -4.75 9.34
C THR A 22 -11.79 -5.53 9.92
N LEU A 23 -10.73 -4.83 10.33
CA LEU A 23 -9.57 -5.47 10.97
C LEU A 23 -9.92 -6.08 12.34
N ARG A 24 -10.75 -5.39 13.15
CA ARG A 24 -11.19 -5.91 14.46
C ARG A 24 -12.08 -7.14 14.32
N GLU A 25 -12.98 -7.16 13.33
CA GLU A 25 -13.81 -8.33 13.01
C GLU A 25 -12.95 -9.53 12.62
N SER A 26 -11.82 -9.29 11.96
CA SER A 26 -10.82 -10.31 11.61
C SER A 26 -9.85 -10.66 12.76
N GLY A 27 -10.09 -10.14 13.98
CA GLY A 27 -9.27 -10.42 15.17
C GLY A 27 -7.99 -9.57 15.31
N ILE A 28 -7.73 -8.63 14.41
CA ILE A 28 -6.56 -7.75 14.43
C ILE A 28 -6.90 -6.49 15.24
N ARG A 29 -6.35 -6.35 16.44
CA ARG A 29 -6.66 -5.25 17.39
C ARG A 29 -5.54 -4.20 17.52
N HIS A 30 -4.70 -4.05 16.49
CA HIS A 30 -3.62 -3.06 16.51
C HIS A 30 -4.13 -1.61 16.54
N HIS A 31 -3.40 -0.74 17.23
CA HIS A 31 -3.60 0.70 17.11
C HIS A 31 -3.24 1.18 15.71
N TRP A 32 -3.89 2.27 15.25
CA TRP A 32 -3.64 2.83 13.92
C TRP A 32 -2.17 3.21 13.68
N ALA A 33 -1.47 3.69 14.72
CA ALA A 33 -0.05 3.99 14.63
C ALA A 33 0.77 2.75 14.25
N THR A 34 0.56 1.64 14.97
CA THR A 34 1.21 0.35 14.70
C THR A 34 0.88 -0.18 13.30
N LEU A 35 -0.39 -0.09 12.90
CA LEU A 35 -0.81 -0.52 11.57
C LEU A 35 -0.12 0.28 10.46
N ARG A 36 -0.01 1.61 10.62
CA ARG A 36 0.74 2.46 9.69
C ARG A 36 2.22 2.10 9.66
N THR A 37 2.83 1.83 10.81
CA THR A 37 4.23 1.41 10.86
C THR A 37 4.45 0.13 10.08
N HIS A 38 3.61 -0.90 10.28
CA HIS A 38 3.66 -2.11 9.49
C HIS A 38 3.49 -1.79 8.00
N LEU A 39 2.38 -1.18 7.60
CA LEU A 39 2.08 -0.90 6.19
C LEU A 39 3.13 0.00 5.51
N SER A 40 3.87 0.83 6.25
CA SER A 40 4.95 1.65 5.71
C SER A 40 6.16 0.85 5.22
N GLY A 41 6.31 -0.41 5.67
CA GLY A 41 7.38 -1.31 5.23
C GLY A 41 7.23 -1.75 3.78
N GLN A 42 5.99 -1.90 3.26
CA GLN A 42 5.78 -2.25 1.86
C GLN A 42 5.82 -1.00 0.96
N VAL A 43 6.94 -0.82 0.28
CA VAL A 43 7.20 0.33 -0.60
C VAL A 43 7.19 -0.03 -2.09
N ARG A 44 7.10 0.99 -2.95
CA ARG A 44 7.24 0.90 -4.40
C ARG A 44 8.71 1.11 -4.77
N VAL A 45 9.30 0.17 -5.50
CA VAL A 45 10.70 0.18 -5.92
C VAL A 45 10.80 0.36 -7.43
N THR A 46 11.69 1.23 -7.89
CA THR A 46 12.05 1.40 -9.31
C THR A 46 13.49 0.94 -9.50
N THR A 47 13.68 -0.06 -10.37
CA THR A 47 14.99 -0.59 -10.73
C THR A 47 15.28 -0.22 -12.18
N SER A 48 16.43 0.40 -12.44
CA SER A 48 16.90 0.75 -13.77
C SER A 48 18.08 -0.14 -14.14
N MET A 49 18.07 -0.76 -15.32
CA MET A 49 19.16 -1.61 -15.80
C MET A 49 19.41 -1.38 -17.29
N VAL A 50 20.65 -1.60 -17.74
CA VAL A 50 21.01 -1.50 -19.15
C VAL A 50 21.12 -2.92 -19.71
N ASN A 51 20.44 -3.17 -20.83
CA ASN A 51 20.52 -4.46 -21.52
C ASN A 51 21.79 -4.53 -22.40
N ASP A 52 22.16 -5.72 -22.86
CA ASP A 52 23.29 -5.96 -23.78
C ASP A 52 23.16 -5.16 -25.10
N LYS A 53 21.95 -4.72 -25.42
CA LYS A 53 21.64 -3.85 -26.58
C LYS A 53 21.77 -2.34 -26.31
N GLY A 54 22.25 -1.94 -25.14
CA GLY A 54 22.38 -0.53 -24.74
C GLY A 54 21.07 0.17 -24.36
N GLN A 55 19.95 -0.57 -24.27
CA GLN A 55 18.63 -0.04 -23.90
C GLN A 55 18.47 0.05 -22.38
N VAL A 56 17.81 1.11 -21.90
CA VAL A 56 17.52 1.32 -20.48
C VAL A 56 16.15 0.73 -20.14
N ILE A 57 16.13 -0.27 -19.26
CA ILE A 57 14.91 -0.90 -18.78
C ILE A 57 14.62 -0.36 -17.38
N HIS A 58 13.47 0.31 -17.23
CA HIS A 58 12.92 0.76 -15.96
C HIS A 58 11.83 -0.20 -15.49
N ILE A 59 12.07 -0.93 -14.41
CA ILE A 59 11.13 -1.84 -13.77
C ILE A 59 10.63 -1.22 -12.48
N ARG A 60 9.36 -0.81 -12.43
CA ARG A 60 8.70 -0.33 -11.21
C ARG A 60 7.80 -1.42 -10.66
N HIS A 61 8.10 -1.91 -9.46
CA HIS A 61 7.33 -2.96 -8.79
C HIS A 61 7.08 -2.63 -7.31
N THR A 62 6.17 -3.36 -6.69
CA THR A 62 5.95 -3.29 -5.23
C THR A 62 6.86 -4.30 -4.55
N SER A 63 7.54 -3.88 -3.49
CA SER A 63 8.40 -4.73 -2.66
C SER A 63 7.66 -5.96 -2.11
N GLU A 64 8.44 -6.97 -1.75
CA GLU A 64 7.90 -8.22 -1.21
C GLU A 64 7.17 -7.97 0.12
N PRO A 65 5.93 -8.46 0.26
CA PRO A 65 5.15 -8.26 1.47
C PRO A 65 5.65 -9.17 2.60
N GLU A 66 6.02 -8.57 3.74
CA GLU A 66 6.19 -9.31 4.99
C GLU A 66 4.90 -10.04 5.45
N PRO A 67 5.02 -11.09 6.30
CA PRO A 67 3.87 -11.84 6.80
C PRO A 67 2.79 -10.98 7.47
N VAL A 68 3.19 -9.88 8.10
CA VAL A 68 2.26 -8.92 8.71
C VAL A 68 1.40 -8.21 7.65
N HIS A 69 2.00 -7.82 6.51
CA HIS A 69 1.26 -7.22 5.40
C HIS A 69 0.25 -8.20 4.82
N VAL A 70 0.66 -9.45 4.60
CA VAL A 70 -0.22 -10.51 4.09
C VAL A 70 -1.45 -10.69 4.99
N LYS A 71 -1.24 -10.77 6.32
CA LYS A 71 -2.34 -10.89 7.29
C LYS A 71 -3.30 -9.70 7.21
N ILE A 72 -2.77 -8.47 7.15
CA ILE A 72 -3.59 -7.26 7.06
C ILE A 72 -4.38 -7.21 5.76
N TYR A 73 -3.74 -7.47 4.61
CA TYR A 73 -4.42 -7.45 3.31
C TYR A 73 -5.48 -8.53 3.18
N ASN A 74 -5.21 -9.75 3.66
CA ASN A 74 -6.19 -10.82 3.68
C ASN A 74 -7.41 -10.46 4.54
N ALA A 75 -7.18 -9.87 5.72
CA ALA A 75 -8.26 -9.39 6.59
C ALA A 75 -9.10 -8.27 5.95
N LEU A 76 -8.49 -7.45 5.08
CA LEU A 76 -9.17 -6.40 4.33
C LEU A 76 -9.75 -6.88 2.99
N GLY A 77 -9.55 -8.14 2.60
CA GLY A 77 -9.97 -8.67 1.30
C GLY A 77 -9.23 -8.03 0.11
N LEU A 78 -8.00 -7.55 0.32
CA LEU A 78 -7.20 -6.85 -0.69
C LEU A 78 -6.10 -7.74 -1.28
N PRO A 79 -5.71 -7.51 -2.55
CA PRO A 79 -4.55 -8.18 -3.12
C PRO A 79 -3.26 -7.75 -2.40
N VAL A 80 -2.44 -8.72 -2.02
CA VAL A 80 -1.16 -8.51 -1.30
C VAL A 80 -0.16 -7.64 -2.10
N ARG A 81 -0.32 -7.61 -3.43
CA ARG A 81 0.39 -6.69 -4.33
C ARG A 81 -0.64 -5.76 -4.96
N PRO A 82 -0.93 -4.61 -4.34
CA PRO A 82 -2.01 -3.74 -4.79
C PRO A 82 -1.73 -3.05 -6.12
N LEU A 83 -0.46 -2.95 -6.53
CA LEU A 83 -0.07 -2.21 -7.73
C LEU A 83 0.59 -3.13 -8.75
N ARG A 84 0.21 -2.96 -10.02
CA ARG A 84 0.81 -3.67 -11.15
C ARG A 84 2.28 -3.30 -11.31
N ARG A 85 3.11 -4.28 -11.69
CA ARG A 85 4.49 -4.07 -12.16
C ARG A 85 4.46 -3.33 -13.50
N LEU A 86 5.23 -2.25 -13.61
CA LEU A 86 5.40 -1.49 -14.84
C LEU A 86 6.82 -1.70 -15.35
N THR A 87 6.96 -1.93 -16.65
CA THR A 87 8.24 -2.05 -17.32
C THR A 87 8.25 -1.09 -18.50
N THR A 88 9.17 -0.14 -18.48
CA THR A 88 9.41 0.79 -19.58
C THR A 88 10.78 0.49 -20.17
N ILE A 89 10.89 0.51 -21.48
CA ILE A 89 12.15 0.30 -22.21
C ILE A 89 12.40 1.59 -23.00
N GLU A 90 13.55 2.22 -22.75
CA GLU A 90 14.04 3.41 -23.46
C GLU A 90 15.30 3.08 -24.26
#